data_AF-A0A9P7DBD8-F1
#
_entry.id   AF-A0A9P7DBD8-F1
#
_cell.length_a   1.000
_cell.length_b   1.000
_cell.length_c   1.000
_cell.angle_alpha   90.00
_cell.angle_beta   90.00
_cell.angle_gamma   90.00
#
_symmetry.space_group_name_H-M   'P 1'
#
loop_
_entity.id
_entity.type
_entity.pdbx_description
1 polymer ?
#
loop_
_entity_poly.entity_id
_entity_poly.type
_entity_poly.pdbx_seq_one_letter_code
_entity_poly.pdbx_strand_id
1 'polypeptide(L)'
;MASKSTTGLPLDSANIMSTVLEGILYGFSVLMFIGTIWTFTYKQRIRDINQPSTVVATLLFVLSTVHMIVGIIRLEDGLVKHGNTLHDGPARFFADVTQQTFVTKNTIITLQTLLGDGVVIYRCYVVWRSVWIIILPCMMWCGVAAFGICMVYVQAPSTNAKNVFGNQTGHWITAFLSLTLATNLLSSGLLAYRIWTIERNVSGAYATKNNMPILRVLVDAALLYSAALCTSLVCFALSNNGFYVLGDLIVPIISIAFYMVFIRVAISKKIHECLSATLC
;
A
#
# COMPACT_ATOMS: atom_id res chain seq x y z
N MET A 1 -30.83 24.83 -19.19
CA MET A 1 -29.88 23.75 -19.50
C MET A 1 -29.72 22.90 -18.25
N ALA A 2 -30.17 21.66 -18.33
CA ALA A 2 -30.50 20.82 -17.20
C ALA A 2 -29.26 20.33 -16.44
N SER A 3 -29.40 20.37 -15.12
CA SER A 3 -28.67 19.61 -14.10
C SER A 3 -28.14 18.27 -14.64
N LYS A 4 -26.82 18.19 -14.81
CA LYS A 4 -26.12 16.91 -14.82
C LYS A 4 -26.10 16.47 -13.36
N SER A 5 -27.08 15.65 -12.96
CA SER A 5 -27.08 15.00 -11.65
C SER A 5 -25.74 14.28 -11.48
N THR A 6 -24.91 14.79 -10.58
CA THR A 6 -23.63 14.18 -10.25
C THR A 6 -23.97 12.91 -9.48
N THR A 7 -24.04 11.78 -10.16
CA THR A 7 -24.11 10.43 -9.58
C THR A 7 -22.76 10.07 -8.94
N GLY A 8 -22.25 10.94 -8.07
CA GLY A 8 -20.96 10.82 -7.42
C GLY A 8 -21.00 11.47 -6.04
N LEU A 9 -20.28 10.88 -5.09
CA LEU A 9 -20.10 11.42 -3.74
C LEU A 9 -19.60 12.88 -3.81
N PRO A 10 -20.21 13.84 -3.11
CA PRO A 10 -19.66 15.19 -2.95
C PRO A 10 -18.22 15.12 -2.43
N LEU A 11 -17.32 15.96 -2.94
CA LEU A 11 -15.89 15.94 -2.55
C LEU A 11 -15.71 16.12 -1.04
N ASP A 12 -16.51 16.98 -0.42
CA ASP A 12 -16.46 17.25 1.02
C ASP A 12 -16.83 15.98 1.82
N SER A 13 -17.92 15.31 1.44
CA SER A 13 -18.36 14.05 2.05
C SER A 13 -17.36 12.92 1.79
N ALA A 14 -16.76 12.86 0.59
CA ALA A 14 -15.74 11.89 0.25
C ALA A 14 -14.50 12.04 1.14
N ASN A 15 -14.01 13.26 1.38
CA ASN A 15 -12.85 13.49 2.23
C ASN A 15 -13.09 13.21 3.71
N ILE A 16 -14.30 13.52 4.23
CA ILE A 16 -14.68 13.15 5.60
C ILE A 16 -14.72 11.62 5.73
N MET A 17 -15.43 10.94 4.80
CA MET A 17 -15.53 9.48 4.81
C MET A 17 -14.15 8.83 4.66
N SER A 18 -13.30 9.37 3.79
CA SER A 18 -11.92 8.95 3.59
C SER A 18 -11.12 9.00 4.89
N THR A 19 -11.09 10.16 5.54
CA THR A 19 -10.29 10.38 6.76
C THR A 19 -10.76 9.47 7.91
N VAL A 20 -12.07 9.26 8.05
CA VAL A 20 -12.63 8.37 9.08
C VAL A 20 -12.26 6.91 8.82
N LEU A 21 -12.45 6.43 7.59
CA LEU A 21 -12.12 5.05 7.22
C LEU A 21 -10.60 4.80 7.27
N GLU A 22 -9.81 5.78 6.83
CA GLU A 22 -8.34 5.77 6.93
C GLU A 22 -7.92 5.69 8.40
N GLY A 23 -8.54 6.46 9.29
CA GLY A 23 -8.25 6.42 10.72
C GLY A 23 -8.55 5.07 11.38
N ILE A 24 -9.64 4.41 10.98
CA ILE A 24 -9.96 3.05 11.47
C ILE A 24 -8.89 2.06 11.04
N LEU A 25 -8.55 2.03 9.75
CA LEU A 25 -7.53 1.12 9.22
C LEU A 25 -6.13 1.45 9.77
N TYR A 26 -5.82 2.72 9.94
CA TYR A 26 -4.60 3.16 10.59
C TYR A 26 -4.50 2.63 12.02
N GLY A 27 -5.59 2.67 12.80
CA GLY A 27 -5.64 2.07 14.13
C GLY A 27 -5.31 0.57 14.13
N PHE A 28 -5.88 -0.20 13.18
CA PHE A 28 -5.49 -1.60 12.97
C PHE A 28 -4.01 -1.75 12.60
N SER A 29 -3.49 -0.87 11.74
CA SER A 29 -2.09 -0.87 11.35
C SER A 29 -1.16 -0.63 12.55
N VAL A 30 -1.53 0.22 13.51
CA VAL A 30 -0.77 0.47 14.73
C VAL A 30 -0.72 -0.78 15.61
N LEU A 31 -1.87 -1.44 15.82
CA LEU A 31 -1.93 -2.68 16.60
C LEU A 31 -1.06 -3.78 15.98
N MET A 32 -1.13 -3.93 14.66
CA MET A 32 -0.32 -4.90 13.92
C MET A 32 1.17 -4.55 13.92
N PHE A 33 1.53 -3.27 13.91
CA PHE A 33 2.92 -2.82 14.06
C PHE A 33 3.47 -3.18 15.44
N ILE A 34 2.73 -2.88 16.51
CA ILE A 34 3.10 -3.25 17.89
C ILE A 34 3.28 -4.77 17.98
N GLY A 35 2.35 -5.55 17.42
CA GLY A 35 2.45 -7.00 17.33
C GLY A 35 3.70 -7.47 16.58
N THR A 36 4.02 -6.84 15.45
CA THR A 36 5.22 -7.16 14.64
C THR A 36 6.50 -6.90 15.43
N ILE A 37 6.64 -5.72 16.04
CA ILE A 37 7.80 -5.39 16.88
C ILE A 37 7.89 -6.34 18.07
N TRP A 38 6.78 -6.62 18.76
CA TRP A 38 6.74 -7.58 19.85
C TRP A 38 7.20 -8.96 19.40
N THR A 39 6.75 -9.46 18.24
CA THR A 39 7.20 -10.77 17.73
C THR A 39 8.68 -10.81 17.39
N PHE A 40 9.28 -9.69 16.97
CA PHE A 40 10.71 -9.61 16.67
C PHE A 40 11.58 -9.41 17.92
N THR A 41 11.08 -8.75 18.97
CA THR A 41 11.84 -8.48 20.20
C THR A 41 11.64 -9.55 21.28
N TYR A 42 10.48 -10.22 21.31
CA TYR A 42 10.14 -11.19 22.35
C TYR A 42 10.94 -12.50 22.20
N LYS A 43 11.94 -12.67 23.08
CA LYS A 43 12.86 -13.83 23.23
C LYS A 43 13.96 -14.01 22.17
N GLN A 44 14.20 -13.06 21.27
CA GLN A 44 15.38 -13.11 20.38
C GLN A 44 16.56 -12.35 20.99
N ARG A 45 17.76 -12.93 20.93
CA ARG A 45 19.01 -12.19 21.21
C ARG A 45 19.09 -11.10 20.13
N ILE A 46 19.43 -9.87 20.51
CA ILE A 46 19.47 -8.68 19.61
C ILE A 46 20.22 -8.94 18.28
N ARG A 47 21.13 -9.92 18.26
CA ARG A 47 21.96 -10.34 17.13
C ARG A 47 21.25 -11.22 16.07
N ASP A 48 20.09 -11.81 16.38
CA ASP A 48 19.29 -12.65 15.47
C ASP A 48 18.05 -11.92 14.91
N ILE A 49 17.89 -10.64 15.24
CA ILE A 49 16.82 -9.80 14.70
C ILE A 49 17.07 -9.63 13.21
N ASN A 50 16.08 -9.95 12.36
CA ASN A 50 16.09 -9.58 10.95
C ASN A 50 16.02 -8.04 10.84
N GLN A 51 17.17 -7.37 10.99
CA GLN A 51 17.35 -5.92 10.86
C GLN A 51 16.61 -5.33 9.64
N PRO A 52 16.68 -5.90 8.41
CA PRO A 52 15.97 -5.32 7.27
C PRO A 52 14.44 -5.31 7.44
N SER A 53 13.85 -6.37 8.01
CA SER A 53 12.40 -6.44 8.22
C SER A 53 11.90 -5.41 9.23
N THR A 54 12.68 -5.16 10.28
CA THR A 54 12.33 -4.18 11.32
C THR A 54 12.44 -2.76 10.81
N VAL A 55 13.47 -2.46 10.02
CA VAL A 55 13.64 -1.15 9.37
C VAL A 55 12.47 -0.88 8.42
N VAL A 56 12.13 -1.83 7.57
CA VAL A 56 10.98 -1.71 6.64
C VAL A 56 9.66 -1.50 7.40
N ALA A 57 9.40 -2.30 8.45
CA ALA A 57 8.19 -2.15 9.25
C ALA A 57 8.10 -0.74 9.89
N THR A 58 9.22 -0.22 10.37
CA THR A 58 9.28 1.12 10.96
C THR A 58 9.07 2.21 9.90
N LEU A 59 9.65 2.08 8.71
CA LEU A 59 9.46 3.02 7.61
C LEU A 59 8.00 3.07 7.14
N LEU A 60 7.35 1.92 6.95
CA LEU A 60 5.94 1.83 6.57
C LEU A 60 5.03 2.44 7.65
N PHE A 61 5.36 2.24 8.93
CA PHE A 61 4.65 2.86 10.03
C PHE A 61 4.77 4.38 10.00
N VAL A 62 6.00 4.91 9.92
CA VAL A 62 6.27 6.36 9.88
C VAL A 62 5.54 7.01 8.70
N LEU A 63 5.65 6.45 7.50
CA LEU A 63 4.94 6.98 6.33
C LEU A 63 3.42 6.95 6.50
N SER A 64 2.85 5.88 7.07
CA SER A 64 1.42 5.83 7.39
C SER A 64 1.01 6.91 8.41
N THR A 65 1.84 7.14 9.43
CA THR A 65 1.57 8.17 10.44
C THR A 65 1.57 9.57 9.82
N VAL A 66 2.56 9.86 8.95
CA VAL A 66 2.67 11.15 8.26
C VAL A 66 1.50 11.32 7.31
N HIS A 67 1.10 10.28 6.57
CA HIS A 67 -0.06 10.33 5.68
C HIS A 67 -1.35 10.71 6.43
N MET A 68 -1.61 10.08 7.57
CA MET A 68 -2.76 10.36 8.42
C MET A 68 -2.73 11.80 8.96
N ILE A 69 -1.57 12.27 9.45
CA ILE A 69 -1.42 13.65 9.95
C ILE A 69 -1.70 14.67 8.84
N VAL A 70 -1.14 14.46 7.66
CA VAL A 70 -1.37 15.32 6.49
C VAL A 70 -2.85 15.29 6.07
N GLY A 71 -3.51 14.13 6.18
CA GLY A 71 -4.95 13.99 5.96
C GLY A 71 -5.79 14.85 6.92
N ILE A 72 -5.48 14.81 8.22
CA ILE A 72 -6.16 15.62 9.24
C ILE A 72 -5.95 17.12 8.98
N ILE A 73 -4.72 17.55 8.70
CA ILE A 73 -4.40 18.96 8.39
C ILE A 73 -5.19 19.42 7.16
N ARG A 74 -5.25 18.60 6.10
CA ARG A 74 -6.04 18.92 4.90
C ARG A 74 -7.53 19.07 5.21
N LEU A 75 -8.06 18.21 6.07
CA LEU A 75 -9.47 18.24 6.48
C LEU A 75 -9.77 19.51 7.28
N GLU A 76 -8.90 19.87 8.23
CA GLU A 76 -9.00 21.11 9.02
C GLU A 76 -8.90 22.35 8.12
N ASP A 77 -7.89 22.41 7.23
CA ASP A 77 -7.70 23.54 6.34
C ASP A 77 -8.88 23.73 5.38
N GLY A 78 -9.40 22.62 4.83
CA GLY A 78 -10.50 22.65 3.88
C GLY A 78 -11.86 22.95 4.50
N LEU A 79 -12.18 22.37 5.66
CA LEU A 79 -13.50 22.55 6.30
C LEU A 79 -13.56 23.72 7.27
N VAL A 80 -12.49 23.98 8.03
CA VAL A 80 -12.50 24.96 9.13
C VAL A 80 -11.94 26.30 8.67
N LYS A 81 -10.74 26.33 8.07
CA LYS A 81 -10.07 27.59 7.71
C LYS A 81 -10.63 28.24 6.45
N HIS A 82 -11.04 27.42 5.48
CA HIS A 82 -11.55 27.87 4.18
C HIS A 82 -13.06 27.63 3.97
N GLY A 83 -13.73 26.96 4.91
CA GLY A 83 -15.15 26.61 4.79
C GLY A 83 -16.12 27.79 4.75
N ASN A 84 -15.77 28.91 5.40
CA ASN A 84 -16.61 30.11 5.47
C ASN A 84 -16.07 31.31 4.67
N THR A 85 -14.86 31.23 4.12
CA THR A 85 -14.12 32.36 3.51
C THR A 85 -14.11 32.34 1.99
N LEU A 86 -14.33 31.19 1.34
CA LEU A 86 -14.52 31.14 -0.11
C LEU A 86 -16.00 31.30 -0.47
N HIS A 87 -16.29 32.31 -1.30
CA HIS A 87 -17.61 32.64 -1.84
C HIS A 87 -18.29 31.51 -2.66
N ASP A 88 -17.61 30.37 -2.85
CA ASP A 88 -17.96 29.21 -3.69
C ASP A 88 -17.86 27.87 -2.93
N GLY A 89 -17.61 27.91 -1.60
CA GLY A 89 -17.60 26.75 -0.70
C GLY A 89 -16.29 25.92 -0.64
N PRO A 90 -16.17 25.00 0.35
CA PRO A 90 -14.99 24.15 0.58
C PRO A 90 -14.66 23.18 -0.57
N ALA A 91 -15.64 22.84 -1.40
CA ALA A 91 -15.48 21.93 -2.54
C ALA A 91 -14.41 22.39 -3.55
N ARG A 92 -14.19 23.70 -3.72
CA ARG A 92 -13.17 24.24 -4.63
C ARG A 92 -11.75 24.09 -4.10
N PHE A 93 -11.56 24.13 -2.78
CA PHE A 93 -10.27 23.84 -2.14
C PHE A 93 -9.90 22.36 -2.30
N PHE A 94 -10.88 21.47 -2.16
CA PHE A 94 -10.66 20.03 -2.36
C PHE A 94 -10.50 19.62 -3.82
N ALA A 95 -11.09 20.37 -4.76
CA ALA A 95 -10.88 20.20 -6.19
C ALA A 95 -9.51 20.70 -6.67
N ASP A 96 -8.84 21.55 -5.88
CA ASP A 96 -7.52 22.06 -6.23
C ASP A 96 -6.42 21.03 -5.91
N VAL A 97 -5.91 20.46 -6.99
CA VAL A 97 -4.85 19.43 -6.99
C VAL A 97 -3.46 20.02 -6.77
N THR A 98 -3.32 21.34 -6.91
CA THR A 98 -2.04 22.03 -6.76
C THR A 98 -1.69 22.34 -5.31
N GLN A 99 -2.64 22.11 -4.39
CA GLN A 99 -2.42 22.30 -2.96
C GLN A 99 -1.24 21.44 -2.49
N GLN A 100 -0.29 22.05 -1.79
CA GLN A 100 0.92 21.39 -1.30
C GLN A 100 0.60 20.14 -0.48
N THR A 101 -0.49 20.17 0.27
CA THR A 101 -1.00 19.03 1.05
C THR A 101 -1.44 17.86 0.16
N PHE A 102 -2.00 18.12 -1.04
CA PHE A 102 -2.35 17.06 -2.01
C PHE A 102 -1.11 16.38 -2.57
N VAL A 103 -0.15 17.20 -3.02
CA VAL A 103 1.12 16.75 -3.60
C VAL A 103 1.90 15.94 -2.57
N THR A 104 1.90 16.38 -1.32
CA THR A 104 2.54 15.66 -0.20
C THR A 104 1.88 14.31 0.05
N LYS A 105 0.54 14.22 0.08
CA LYS A 105 -0.17 12.94 0.21
C LYS A 105 0.17 11.97 -0.93
N ASN A 106 0.10 12.43 -2.18
CA ASN A 106 0.45 11.60 -3.33
C ASN A 106 1.91 11.14 -3.31
N THR A 107 2.83 12.00 -2.88
CA THR A 107 4.24 11.62 -2.71
C THR A 107 4.40 10.51 -1.67
N ILE A 108 3.70 10.63 -0.53
CA ILE A 108 3.73 9.60 0.52
C ILE A 108 3.13 8.29 0.02
N ILE A 109 1.99 8.32 -0.69
CA ILE A 109 1.37 7.14 -1.31
C ILE A 109 2.35 6.46 -2.28
N THR A 110 3.03 7.24 -3.12
CA THR A 110 4.03 6.72 -4.06
C THR A 110 5.21 6.08 -3.32
N LEU A 111 5.76 6.73 -2.29
CA LEU A 111 6.86 6.17 -1.49
C LEU A 111 6.43 4.88 -0.76
N GLN A 112 5.26 4.88 -0.14
CA GLN A 112 4.68 3.72 0.53
C GLN A 112 4.51 2.54 -0.43
N THR A 113 3.99 2.80 -1.63
CA THR A 113 3.81 1.82 -2.70
C THR A 113 5.15 1.25 -3.16
N LEU A 114 6.14 2.11 -3.43
CA LEU A 114 7.47 1.68 -3.86
C LEU A 114 8.17 0.83 -2.81
N LEU A 115 8.08 1.21 -1.54
CA LEU A 115 8.61 0.41 -0.43
C LEU A 115 7.89 -0.93 -0.33
N GLY A 116 6.56 -0.94 -0.47
CA GLY A 116 5.78 -2.16 -0.46
C GLY A 116 6.21 -3.13 -1.55
N ASP A 117 6.09 -2.72 -2.81
CA ASP A 117 6.46 -3.55 -3.97
C ASP A 117 7.93 -4.01 -3.89
N GLY A 118 8.84 -3.11 -3.51
CA GLY A 118 10.25 -3.41 -3.37
C GLY A 118 10.54 -4.52 -2.34
N VAL A 119 9.79 -4.56 -1.24
CA VAL A 119 9.92 -5.61 -0.22
C VAL A 119 9.44 -6.97 -0.74
N VAL A 120 8.35 -7.00 -1.51
CA VAL A 120 7.86 -8.25 -2.12
C VAL A 120 8.88 -8.78 -3.13
N ILE A 121 9.44 -7.90 -3.97
CA ILE A 121 10.49 -8.21 -4.93
C ILE A 121 11.75 -8.73 -4.22
N TYR A 122 12.18 -8.06 -3.15
CA TYR A 122 13.32 -8.49 -2.34
C TYR A 122 13.11 -9.89 -1.73
N ARG A 123 11.92 -10.17 -1.20
CA ARG A 123 11.58 -11.51 -0.68
C ARG A 123 11.59 -12.55 -1.79
N CYS A 124 11.06 -12.22 -2.96
CA CYS A 124 11.12 -13.08 -4.13
C CYS A 124 12.59 -13.41 -4.49
N TYR A 125 13.49 -12.43 -4.39
CA TYR A 125 14.93 -12.64 -4.61
C TYR A 125 15.58 -13.61 -3.63
N VAL A 126 15.34 -13.41 -2.35
CA VAL A 126 15.92 -14.27 -1.31
C VAL A 126 15.46 -15.73 -1.48
N VAL A 127 14.21 -15.97 -1.91
CA VAL A 127 13.65 -17.32 -2.07
C VAL A 127 14.06 -17.99 -3.39
N TRP A 128 14.12 -17.24 -4.49
CA TRP A 128 14.49 -17.80 -5.80
C TRP A 128 16.00 -18.00 -5.96
N ARG A 129 16.84 -17.17 -5.32
CA ARG A 129 18.31 -17.12 -5.50
C ARG A 129 18.75 -17.00 -6.98
N SER A 130 17.87 -16.53 -7.87
CA SER A 130 18.14 -16.33 -9.29
C SER A 130 17.70 -14.93 -9.69
N VAL A 131 18.63 -14.16 -10.27
CA VAL A 131 18.39 -12.79 -10.71
C VAL A 131 17.47 -12.71 -11.92
N TRP A 132 17.48 -13.73 -12.79
CA TRP A 132 16.77 -13.73 -14.08
C TRP A 132 15.25 -13.57 -13.94
N ILE A 133 14.67 -14.15 -12.91
CA ILE A 133 13.21 -14.16 -12.69
C ILE A 133 12.71 -12.80 -12.19
N ILE A 134 13.63 -11.95 -11.71
CA ILE A 134 13.31 -10.73 -10.96
C ILE A 134 13.56 -9.48 -11.80
N ILE A 135 14.30 -9.62 -12.91
CA ILE A 135 14.48 -8.56 -13.90
C ILE A 135 13.12 -7.98 -14.30
N LEU A 136 12.13 -8.82 -14.57
CA LEU A 136 10.80 -8.38 -14.99
C LEU A 136 10.08 -7.57 -13.89
N PRO A 137 9.86 -8.07 -12.65
CA PRO A 137 9.33 -7.26 -11.56
C PRO A 137 10.12 -5.98 -11.26
N CYS A 138 11.46 -6.01 -11.33
CA CYS A 138 12.30 -4.83 -11.12
C CYS A 138 12.10 -3.78 -12.22
N MET A 139 12.02 -4.19 -13.49
CA MET A 139 11.74 -3.27 -14.59
C MET A 139 10.38 -2.58 -14.43
N MET A 140 9.36 -3.34 -14.01
CA MET A 140 8.03 -2.77 -13.76
C MET A 140 8.04 -1.84 -12.55
N TRP A 141 8.75 -2.19 -11.47
CA TRP A 141 8.93 -1.35 -10.30
C TRP A 141 9.63 -0.02 -10.62
N CYS A 142 10.68 -0.04 -11.45
CA CYS A 142 11.30 1.19 -11.97
C CYS A 142 10.30 2.04 -12.76
N GLY A 143 9.42 1.40 -13.55
CA GLY A 143 8.32 2.09 -14.23
C GLY A 143 7.33 2.73 -13.25
N VAL A 144 6.96 2.02 -12.17
CA VAL A 144 6.08 2.57 -11.11
C VAL A 144 6.71 3.81 -10.50
N ALA A 145 8.01 3.79 -10.22
CA ALA A 145 8.74 4.93 -9.70
C ALA A 145 8.72 6.11 -10.69
N ALA A 146 9.02 5.86 -11.96
CA ALA A 146 9.02 6.90 -12.99
C ALA A 146 7.63 7.53 -13.17
N PHE A 147 6.59 6.71 -13.31
CA PHE A 147 5.21 7.21 -13.46
C PHE A 147 4.69 7.91 -12.20
N GLY A 148 5.07 7.45 -11.01
CA GLY A 148 4.76 8.11 -9.75
C GLY A 148 5.41 9.49 -9.65
N ILE A 149 6.69 9.63 -10.01
CA ILE A 149 7.39 10.91 -10.04
C ILE A 149 6.72 11.87 -11.05
N CYS A 150 6.40 11.39 -12.26
CA CYS A 150 5.69 12.18 -13.26
C CYS A 150 4.31 12.63 -12.76
N MET A 151 3.58 11.75 -12.06
CA MET A 151 2.28 12.05 -11.47
C MET A 151 2.38 13.19 -10.45
N VAL A 152 3.36 13.14 -9.55
CA VAL A 152 3.62 14.19 -8.55
C VAL A 152 4.06 15.49 -9.22
N TYR A 153 4.93 15.41 -10.23
CA TYR A 153 5.44 16.58 -10.96
C TYR A 153 4.34 17.33 -11.70
N VAL A 154 3.43 16.63 -12.38
CA VAL A 154 2.30 17.25 -13.11
C VAL A 154 1.30 17.93 -12.16
N GLN A 155 1.24 17.48 -10.90
CA GLN A 155 0.38 18.06 -9.87
C GLN A 155 1.06 19.17 -9.06
N ALA A 156 2.34 19.46 -9.31
CA ALA A 156 3.05 20.50 -8.59
C ALA A 156 2.40 21.89 -8.82
N PRO A 157 2.50 22.83 -7.86
CA PRO A 157 1.90 24.17 -7.98
C PRO A 157 2.34 24.97 -9.21
N SER A 158 3.48 24.63 -9.80
CA SER A 158 4.04 25.27 -10.99
C SER A 158 3.36 24.87 -12.31
N THR A 159 2.58 23.78 -12.33
CA THR A 159 1.90 23.29 -13.53
C THR A 159 0.41 23.65 -13.48
N ASN A 160 -0.14 24.16 -14.59
CA ASN A 160 -1.56 24.59 -14.73
C ASN A 160 -2.59 23.42 -14.65
N ALA A 161 -2.28 22.32 -13.97
CA ALA A 161 -3.17 21.19 -13.79
C ALA A 161 -4.31 21.58 -12.83
N LYS A 162 -5.52 21.74 -13.38
CA LYS A 162 -6.71 22.10 -12.58
C LYS A 162 -7.56 20.91 -12.15
N ASN A 163 -7.39 19.74 -12.78
CA ASN A 163 -8.27 18.57 -12.58
C ASN A 163 -7.50 17.24 -12.60
N VAL A 164 -7.70 16.38 -11.59
CA VAL A 164 -7.13 15.01 -11.53
C VAL A 164 -7.60 14.14 -12.70
N PHE A 165 -8.85 14.32 -13.13
CA PHE A 165 -9.48 13.57 -14.23
C PHE A 165 -9.20 14.17 -15.62
N GLY A 166 -8.35 15.20 -15.73
CA GLY A 166 -7.98 15.75 -17.02
C GLY A 166 -7.14 14.76 -17.85
N ASN A 167 -7.29 14.78 -19.19
CA ASN A 167 -6.64 13.82 -20.09
C ASN A 167 -5.13 13.67 -19.87
N GLN A 168 -4.41 14.75 -19.57
CA GLN A 168 -2.96 14.69 -19.35
C GLN A 168 -2.60 14.01 -18.02
N THR A 169 -3.20 14.45 -16.90
CA THR A 169 -2.94 13.89 -15.56
C THR A 169 -3.48 12.46 -15.43
N GLY A 170 -4.63 12.17 -16.05
CA GLY A 170 -5.29 10.87 -15.93
C GLY A 170 -4.57 9.72 -16.62
N HIS A 171 -3.79 9.98 -17.68
CA HIS A 171 -2.94 8.95 -18.28
C HIS A 171 -1.84 8.50 -17.33
N TRP A 172 -1.19 9.44 -16.62
CA TRP A 172 -0.14 9.12 -15.65
C TRP A 172 -0.69 8.33 -14.46
N ILE A 173 -1.87 8.71 -13.95
CA ILE A 173 -2.52 8.01 -12.83
C ILE A 173 -2.95 6.60 -13.24
N THR A 174 -3.59 6.45 -14.40
CA THR A 174 -3.99 5.13 -14.93
C THR A 174 -2.78 4.23 -15.14
N ALA A 175 -1.69 4.76 -15.71
CA ALA A 175 -0.44 4.02 -15.90
C ALA A 175 0.18 3.59 -14.56
N PHE A 176 0.26 4.51 -13.59
CA PHE A 176 0.76 4.22 -12.25
C PHE A 176 -0.04 3.12 -11.55
N LEU A 177 -1.37 3.23 -11.51
CA LEU A 177 -2.24 2.23 -10.87
C LEU A 177 -2.18 0.87 -11.57
N SER A 178 -2.23 0.85 -12.91
CA SER A 178 -2.20 -0.39 -13.69
C SER A 178 -0.87 -1.10 -13.55
N LEU A 179 0.24 -0.36 -13.59
CA LEU A 179 1.58 -0.92 -13.46
C LEU A 179 1.85 -1.40 -12.04
N THR A 180 1.39 -0.67 -11.02
CA THR A 180 1.47 -1.12 -9.61
C THR A 180 0.69 -2.41 -9.41
N LEU A 181 -0.57 -2.46 -9.90
CA LEU A 181 -1.40 -3.66 -9.82
C LEU A 181 -0.71 -4.86 -10.48
N ALA A 182 -0.19 -4.67 -11.70
CA ALA A 182 0.50 -5.73 -12.43
C ALA A 182 1.80 -6.16 -11.72
N THR A 183 2.59 -5.21 -11.21
CA THR A 183 3.83 -5.50 -10.46
C THR A 183 3.54 -6.28 -9.19
N ASN A 184 2.51 -5.88 -8.43
CA ASN A 184 2.12 -6.55 -7.20
C ASN A 184 1.60 -7.97 -7.46
N LEU A 185 0.75 -8.17 -8.47
CA LEU A 185 0.23 -9.49 -8.84
C LEU A 185 1.34 -10.41 -9.34
N LEU A 186 2.24 -9.92 -10.18
CA LEU A 186 3.35 -10.71 -10.70
C LEU A 186 4.35 -11.08 -9.60
N SER A 187 4.77 -10.12 -8.78
CA SER A 187 5.72 -10.37 -7.69
C SER A 187 5.14 -11.28 -6.61
N SER A 188 3.88 -11.07 -6.21
CA SER A 188 3.18 -11.92 -5.25
C SER A 188 2.92 -13.33 -5.81
N GLY A 189 2.54 -13.43 -7.09
CA GLY A 189 2.34 -14.71 -7.76
C GLY A 189 3.62 -15.53 -7.90
N LEU A 190 4.73 -14.89 -8.29
CA LEU A 190 6.05 -15.53 -8.37
C LEU A 190 6.53 -16.02 -7.01
N LEU A 191 6.30 -15.23 -5.96
CA LEU A 191 6.64 -15.59 -4.59
C LEU A 191 5.78 -16.77 -4.10
N ALA A 192 4.45 -16.70 -4.30
CA ALA A 192 3.52 -17.77 -3.95
C ALA A 192 3.85 -19.09 -4.67
N TYR A 193 4.07 -19.03 -6.00
CA TYR A 193 4.39 -20.21 -6.82
C TYR A 193 5.68 -20.88 -6.37
N ARG A 194 6.71 -20.09 -6.03
CA ARG A 194 7.99 -20.63 -5.54
C ARG A 194 7.85 -21.30 -4.20
N ILE A 195 7.15 -20.68 -3.25
CA ILE A 195 6.88 -21.27 -1.93
C ILE A 195 6.15 -22.60 -2.12
N TRP A 196 5.12 -22.62 -2.96
CA TRP A 196 4.37 -23.84 -3.27
C TRP A 196 5.24 -24.95 -3.89
N THR A 197 6.15 -24.58 -4.81
CA THR A 197 7.07 -25.54 -5.45
C THR A 197 8.05 -26.13 -4.44
N ILE A 198 8.60 -25.30 -3.55
CA ILE A 198 9.50 -25.75 -2.47
C ILE A 198 8.75 -26.71 -1.54
N GLU A 199 7.53 -26.35 -1.11
CA GLU A 199 6.71 -27.19 -0.24
C GLU A 199 6.36 -28.53 -0.88
N ARG A 200 6.05 -28.55 -2.18
CA ARG A 200 5.74 -29.77 -2.91
C ARG A 200 6.96 -30.69 -3.02
N ASN A 201 8.13 -30.13 -3.26
CA ASN A 201 9.38 -30.89 -3.35
C ASN A 201 9.82 -31.46 -1.98
N VAL A 202 9.58 -30.73 -0.88
CA VAL A 202 9.90 -31.18 0.48
C VAL A 202 8.86 -32.20 0.99
N SER A 203 7.58 -32.01 0.68
CA SER A 203 6.50 -32.94 1.10
C SER A 203 6.62 -34.33 0.46
N GLY A 204 7.28 -34.44 -0.70
CA GLY A 204 7.60 -35.75 -1.30
C GLY A 204 8.67 -36.54 -0.55
N ALA A 205 9.48 -35.87 0.30
CA ALA A 205 10.55 -36.49 1.09
C ALA A 205 10.20 -36.67 2.58
N TYR A 206 9.37 -35.79 3.14
CA TYR A 206 8.89 -35.87 4.52
C TYR A 206 7.42 -35.46 4.58
N ALA A 207 6.54 -36.35 5.04
CA ALA A 207 5.09 -36.14 5.16
C ALA A 207 4.73 -35.16 6.30
N THR A 208 5.33 -33.97 6.34
CA THR A 208 5.02 -32.94 7.35
C THR A 208 4.06 -31.90 6.75
N LYS A 209 2.76 -32.21 6.83
CA LYS A 209 1.67 -31.22 6.70
C LYS A 209 1.88 -30.09 7.71
N ASN A 210 2.24 -28.86 7.31
CA ASN A 210 1.66 -27.62 7.92
C ASN A 210 2.06 -26.24 7.33
N ASN A 211 2.70 -26.10 6.16
CA ASN A 211 3.10 -24.76 5.65
C ASN A 211 2.07 -24.05 4.74
N MET A 212 1.02 -24.75 4.30
CA MET A 212 -0.19 -24.17 3.66
C MET A 212 -0.69 -22.84 4.27
N PRO A 213 -0.71 -22.64 5.61
CA PRO A 213 -1.15 -21.38 6.18
C PRO A 213 -0.24 -20.17 5.89
N ILE A 214 1.06 -20.34 5.57
CA ILE A 214 1.92 -19.21 5.16
C ILE A 214 1.52 -18.75 3.75
N LEU A 215 1.36 -19.70 2.82
CA LEU A 215 0.92 -19.41 1.45
C LEU A 215 -0.45 -18.72 1.45
N ARG A 216 -1.38 -19.21 2.28
CA ARG A 216 -2.71 -18.60 2.42
C ARG A 216 -2.65 -17.15 2.87
N VAL A 217 -1.86 -16.84 3.91
CA VAL A 217 -1.71 -15.46 4.39
C VAL A 217 -1.09 -14.55 3.32
N LEU A 218 -0.13 -15.07 2.55
CA LEU A 218 0.49 -14.30 1.47
C LEU A 218 -0.50 -13.99 0.35
N VAL A 219 -1.33 -14.97 -0.01
CA VAL A 219 -2.41 -14.80 -1.00
C VAL A 219 -3.47 -13.84 -0.48
N ASP A 220 -3.92 -13.98 0.78
CA ASP A 220 -4.91 -13.08 1.38
C ASP A 220 -4.42 -11.62 1.40
N ALA A 221 -3.15 -11.40 1.76
CA ALA A 221 -2.51 -10.07 1.74
C ALA A 221 -2.40 -9.50 0.32
N ALA A 222 -1.98 -10.32 -0.65
CA ALA A 222 -1.88 -9.91 -2.05
C ALA A 222 -3.24 -9.60 -2.69
N LEU A 223 -4.26 -10.38 -2.36
CA LEU A 223 -5.64 -10.17 -2.78
C LEU A 223 -6.21 -8.88 -2.19
N LEU A 224 -6.01 -8.63 -0.89
CA LEU A 224 -6.47 -7.41 -0.24
C LEU A 224 -5.90 -6.15 -0.92
N TYR A 225 -4.59 -6.15 -1.18
CA TYR A 225 -3.94 -5.01 -1.83
C TYR A 225 -4.36 -4.85 -3.30
N SER A 226 -4.41 -5.97 -4.05
CA SER A 226 -4.82 -5.95 -5.46
C SER A 226 -6.29 -5.54 -5.62
N ALA A 227 -7.17 -5.95 -4.71
CA ALA A 227 -8.57 -5.53 -4.70
C ALA A 227 -8.68 -4.02 -4.49
N ALA A 228 -7.95 -3.45 -3.52
CA ALA A 228 -7.95 -2.01 -3.29
C ALA A 228 -7.46 -1.21 -4.51
N LEU A 229 -6.38 -1.65 -5.16
CA LEU A 229 -5.87 -1.04 -6.39
C LEU A 229 -6.86 -1.17 -7.55
N CYS A 230 -7.46 -2.35 -7.73
CA CYS A 230 -8.43 -2.60 -8.79
C CYS A 230 -9.69 -1.74 -8.62
N THR A 231 -10.26 -1.68 -7.42
CA THR A 231 -11.41 -0.82 -7.14
C THR A 231 -11.05 0.66 -7.34
N SER A 232 -9.84 1.09 -6.96
CA SER A 232 -9.37 2.45 -7.20
C SER A 232 -9.28 2.76 -8.70
N LEU A 233 -8.73 1.84 -9.49
CA LEU A 233 -8.63 1.97 -10.94
C LEU A 233 -10.01 2.05 -11.60
N VAL A 234 -10.96 1.23 -11.17
CA VAL A 234 -12.35 1.27 -11.66
C VAL A 234 -13.02 2.60 -11.29
N CYS A 235 -12.89 3.07 -10.05
CA CYS A 235 -13.41 4.37 -9.64
C CYS A 235 -12.80 5.52 -10.44
N PHE A 236 -11.50 5.43 -10.75
CA PHE A 236 -10.81 6.40 -11.59
C PHE A 236 -11.32 6.41 -13.03
N ALA A 237 -11.48 5.23 -13.64
CA ALA A 237 -12.01 5.08 -15.00
C ALA A 237 -13.44 5.64 -15.14
N LEU A 238 -14.25 5.52 -14.07
CA LEU A 238 -15.60 6.07 -14.02
C LEU A 238 -15.64 7.56 -13.62
N SER A 239 -14.49 8.21 -13.43
CA SER A 239 -14.39 9.60 -12.94
C SER A 239 -15.20 9.84 -11.65
N ASN A 240 -15.20 8.84 -10.75
CA ASN A 240 -15.92 8.89 -9.49
C ASN A 240 -15.00 9.39 -8.36
N ASN A 241 -15.51 10.32 -7.54
CA ASN A 241 -14.83 10.86 -6.37
C ASN A 241 -14.50 9.78 -5.31
N GLY A 242 -15.09 8.59 -5.40
CA GLY A 242 -14.66 7.41 -4.62
C GLY A 242 -13.18 7.05 -4.80
N PHE A 243 -12.54 7.48 -5.89
CA PHE A 243 -11.09 7.35 -6.09
C PHE A 243 -10.28 7.98 -4.95
N TYR A 244 -10.66 9.16 -4.44
CA TYR A 244 -9.94 9.82 -3.34
C TYR A 244 -10.01 9.01 -2.05
N VAL A 245 -11.20 8.45 -1.77
CA VAL A 245 -11.42 7.58 -0.61
C VAL A 245 -10.52 6.35 -0.68
N LEU A 246 -10.55 5.65 -1.82
CA LEU A 246 -9.77 4.42 -1.98
C LEU A 246 -8.26 4.69 -2.02
N GLY A 247 -7.84 5.82 -2.58
CA GLY A 247 -6.45 6.29 -2.59
C GLY A 247 -5.87 6.42 -1.19
N ASP A 248 -6.62 7.02 -0.28
CA ASP A 248 -6.21 7.18 1.12
C ASP A 248 -6.19 5.84 1.88
N LEU A 249 -7.14 4.93 1.59
CA LEU A 249 -7.21 3.62 2.22
C LEU A 249 -6.07 2.68 1.77
N ILE A 250 -5.46 2.90 0.61
CA ILE A 250 -4.35 2.08 0.12
C ILE A 250 -3.16 2.12 1.09
N VAL A 251 -2.84 3.28 1.68
CA VAL A 251 -1.67 3.43 2.57
C VAL A 251 -1.73 2.49 3.79
N PRO A 252 -2.80 2.50 4.62
CA PRO A 252 -2.90 1.58 5.73
C PRO A 252 -3.12 0.13 5.28
N ILE A 253 -3.78 -0.13 4.13
CA ILE A 253 -3.92 -1.49 3.58
C ILE A 253 -2.56 -2.11 3.26
N ILE A 254 -1.66 -1.35 2.63
CA ILE A 254 -0.28 -1.76 2.35
C ILE A 254 0.38 -2.18 3.68
N SER A 255 0.36 -1.31 4.69
CA SER A 255 0.96 -1.59 6.00
C SER A 255 0.38 -2.85 6.65
N ILE A 256 -0.95 -3.01 6.66
CA ILE A 256 -1.63 -4.19 7.24
C ILE A 256 -1.20 -5.47 6.51
N ALA A 257 -1.20 -5.47 5.17
CA ALA A 257 -0.77 -6.60 4.37
C ALA A 257 0.67 -7.00 4.70
N PHE A 258 1.58 -6.02 4.86
CA PHE A 258 2.97 -6.28 5.23
C PHE A 258 3.12 -6.88 6.63
N TYR A 259 2.44 -6.32 7.63
CA TYR A 259 2.50 -6.82 9.01
C TYR A 259 1.91 -8.23 9.11
N MET A 260 0.82 -8.52 8.39
CA MET A 260 0.21 -9.86 8.36
C MET A 260 1.22 -10.92 7.91
N VAL A 261 1.98 -10.64 6.85
CA VAL A 261 3.01 -11.57 6.37
C VAL A 261 4.19 -11.66 7.34
N PHE A 262 4.65 -10.55 7.93
CA PHE A 262 5.75 -10.58 8.90
C PHE A 262 5.43 -11.39 10.14
N ILE A 263 4.26 -11.15 10.75
CA ILE A 263 3.79 -11.89 11.92
C ILE A 263 3.71 -13.38 11.59
N ARG A 264 3.18 -13.74 10.42
CA ARG A 264 3.06 -15.15 10.02
C ARG A 264 4.43 -15.82 9.86
N VAL A 265 5.38 -15.17 9.19
CA VAL A 265 6.75 -15.69 9.03
C VAL A 265 7.43 -15.84 10.39
N ALA A 266 7.26 -14.87 11.30
CA ALA A 266 7.81 -14.95 12.66
C ALA A 266 7.25 -16.12 13.46
N ILE A 267 5.92 -16.32 13.42
CA ILE A 267 5.26 -17.44 14.10
C ILE A 267 5.74 -18.78 13.53
N SER A 268 5.83 -18.91 12.21
CA SER A 268 6.30 -20.13 11.56
C SER A 268 7.75 -20.47 11.91
N LYS A 269 8.65 -19.47 11.96
CA LYS A 269 10.03 -19.67 12.42
C LYS A 269 10.07 -20.20 13.85
N LYS A 270 9.30 -19.60 14.76
CA LYS A 270 9.25 -19.97 16.17
C LYS A 270 8.70 -21.38 16.41
N ILE A 271 7.68 -21.79 15.64
CA ILE A 271 7.14 -23.16 15.71
C ILE A 271 8.22 -24.17 15.31
N HIS A 272 9.00 -23.87 14.26
CA HIS A 272 10.09 -24.74 13.82
C HIS A 272 11.20 -24.85 14.87
N GLU A 273 11.62 -23.74 15.48
CA GLU A 273 12.61 -23.74 16.56
C GLU A 273 12.14 -24.56 17.78
N CYS A 274 10.86 -24.47 18.16
CA CYS A 274 10.29 -25.23 19.28
C CYS A 274 10.25 -26.75 19.00
N LEU A 275 9.87 -27.13 17.77
CA LEU A 275 9.87 -28.54 17.33
C LEU A 275 11.29 -29.12 17.35
N SER A 276 12.29 -28.37 16.86
CA SER A 276 13.70 -28.81 16.89
C SER A 276 14.23 -28.96 18.32
N ALA A 277 13.84 -28.08 19.24
CA ALA A 277 14.27 -28.14 20.64
C ALA A 277 13.62 -29.29 21.44
N THR A 278 12.46 -29.81 21.02
CA THR A 278 11.76 -30.92 21.70
C THR A 278 12.24 -32.29 21.20
N LEU A 279 12.88 -32.34 20.03
CA LEU A 279 13.40 -33.56 19.41
C LEU A 279 14.88 -33.85 19.77
N CYS A 280 15.56 -32.93 20.46
CA CYS A 280 16.90 -33.12 21.06
C CYS A 280 16.76 -33.37 22.56
#